data_AF-A0ABD1CYY8-F1
#
_entry.id   AF-A0ABD1CYY8-F1
#
_cell.length_a   1.000
_cell.length_b   1.000
_cell.length_c   1.000
_cell.angle_alpha   90.00
_cell.angle_beta   90.00
_cell.angle_gamma   90.00
#
_symmetry.space_group_name_H-M   'P 1'
#
loop_
_entity.id
_entity.type
_entity.pdbx_description
1 polymer ?
#
loop_
_entity_poly.entity_id
_entity_poly.type
_entity_poly.pdbx_seq_one_letter_code
_entity_poly.pdbx_strand_id
1 'polypeptide(L)'
;MNGLGVLLVLAAAAVGCLGHRDFRIPIKGTRNTTYFATRPHKAVGDRHRNYKRGVNKTHPFELGIGFYYQSDIMLKPSVAANAIPLGRDPNVRWPGAVVPYIITGTFTAAEKTIILQAMQQYTDNTCVRFIPRTTQANFITIDNSDTGCWSYVGRSLDNTYNHVNLQNPSCMTTGTVAHELMHAIGFYHEFTRPDRDDWVSIDTGALLTQYQTTAFYDANFAKMSYAQAELYGIPYYYGSVMHYSNRPVMNNLKPWTGDFGNDITLTAPDILAINYMYCNGTTTTTTTTTTTTTTTAVATTIAPRTTTKRTRFCVLSFNGVCLIYM
;
A
#
# COMPACT_ATOMS: atom_id res chain seq x y z
N MET A 1 29.95 29.11 -68.03
CA MET A 1 29.73 27.84 -67.32
C MET A 1 30.27 28.04 -65.91
N ASN A 2 29.49 28.64 -65.00
CA ASN A 2 28.46 28.00 -64.15
C ASN A 2 29.07 26.80 -63.39
N GLY A 3 29.16 26.76 -62.06
CA GLY A 3 28.54 27.62 -61.06
C GLY A 3 29.05 27.37 -59.63
N LEU A 4 28.46 28.13 -58.73
CA LEU A 4 28.64 28.20 -57.28
C LEU A 4 28.53 26.85 -56.55
N GLY A 5 29.13 26.75 -55.36
CA GLY A 5 28.82 25.68 -54.40
C GLY A 5 29.76 25.61 -53.19
N VAL A 6 29.67 26.57 -52.27
CA VAL A 6 29.25 26.36 -50.86
C VAL A 6 30.29 25.63 -49.98
N LEU A 7 30.90 26.44 -49.11
CA LEU A 7 31.68 26.05 -47.94
C LEU A 7 30.74 25.33 -46.94
N LEU A 8 30.83 24.00 -46.83
CA LEU A 8 30.09 23.23 -45.85
C LEU A 8 30.84 23.24 -44.52
N VAL A 9 30.51 24.20 -43.65
CA VAL A 9 30.82 24.12 -42.22
C VAL A 9 29.89 23.07 -41.63
N LEU A 10 30.39 21.85 -41.45
CA LEU A 10 29.72 20.84 -40.64
C LEU A 10 29.84 21.24 -39.18
N ALA A 11 28.88 22.04 -38.72
CA ALA A 11 28.53 22.13 -37.32
C ALA A 11 27.95 20.77 -36.91
N ALA A 12 28.81 19.88 -36.41
CA ALA A 12 28.35 18.70 -35.70
C ALA A 12 27.62 19.19 -34.43
N ALA A 13 26.30 19.08 -34.47
CA ALA A 13 25.45 19.27 -33.31
C ALA A 13 26.00 18.41 -32.17
N ALA A 14 26.43 19.06 -31.10
CA ALA A 14 26.69 18.41 -29.82
C ALA A 14 25.37 17.83 -29.33
N VAL A 15 25.09 16.57 -29.69
CA VAL A 15 24.12 15.74 -28.98
C VAL A 15 24.73 15.49 -27.60
N GLY A 16 24.46 16.43 -26.69
CA GLY A 16 24.72 16.28 -25.28
C GLY A 16 23.84 15.16 -24.73
N CYS A 17 24.26 13.90 -24.94
CA CYS A 17 23.89 12.84 -24.03
C CYS A 17 24.57 13.15 -22.69
N LEU A 18 23.88 13.88 -21.83
CA LEU A 18 24.21 13.96 -20.42
C LEU A 18 24.21 12.53 -19.87
N GLY A 19 25.41 11.99 -19.73
CA GLY A 19 25.66 10.70 -19.11
C GLY A 19 25.27 10.75 -17.64
N HIS A 20 24.06 10.30 -17.32
CA HIS A 20 23.72 9.87 -15.97
C HIS A 20 24.16 8.42 -15.78
N ARG A 21 25.46 8.23 -15.50
CA ARG A 21 25.95 6.97 -14.94
C ARG A 21 25.81 7.03 -13.41
N ASP A 22 24.65 6.65 -12.90
CA ASP A 22 24.53 6.18 -11.51
C ASP A 22 23.82 4.82 -11.50
N PHE A 23 24.66 3.78 -11.57
CA PHE A 23 24.25 2.38 -11.59
C PHE A 23 24.86 1.68 -10.38
N ARG A 24 24.08 1.34 -9.35
CA ARG A 24 24.52 0.39 -8.32
C ARG A 24 23.37 -0.43 -7.73
N ILE A 25 23.38 -1.73 -8.06
CA ILE A 25 22.82 -2.82 -7.24
C ILE A 25 23.88 -3.91 -7.13
N PRO A 26 24.17 -4.42 -5.92
CA PRO A 26 24.55 -5.83 -5.85
C PRO A 26 23.91 -6.62 -4.68
N ILE A 27 23.51 -7.85 -4.98
CA ILE A 27 23.32 -8.98 -4.05
C ILE A 27 24.02 -10.16 -4.77
N LYS A 28 25.06 -10.85 -4.29
CA LYS A 28 25.44 -11.33 -2.94
C LYS A 28 26.99 -11.43 -2.81
N GLY A 29 27.56 -11.20 -1.62
CA GLY A 29 28.98 -11.38 -1.31
C GLY A 29 29.56 -10.20 -0.51
N THR A 30 30.07 -10.47 0.69
CA THR A 30 30.58 -9.46 1.63
C THR A 30 31.59 -8.48 1.02
N ARG A 31 31.53 -7.23 1.53
CA ARG A 31 32.52 -6.14 1.45
C ARG A 31 32.43 -5.30 0.17
N ASN A 32 31.89 -4.09 0.35
CA ASN A 32 32.24 -2.88 -0.42
C ASN A 32 31.29 -2.43 -1.56
N THR A 33 29.98 -2.36 -1.31
CA THR A 33 29.14 -1.32 -1.93
C THR A 33 28.29 -0.62 -0.87
N THR A 34 28.36 0.70 -0.80
CA THR A 34 28.12 1.46 0.44
C THR A 34 26.71 2.05 0.60
N TYR A 35 25.80 1.94 -0.37
CA TYR A 35 24.47 2.57 -0.27
C TYR A 35 23.45 1.82 -1.12
N PHE A 36 22.85 0.75 -0.58
CA PHE A 36 21.75 0.03 -1.24
C PHE A 36 20.44 0.45 -0.58
N ALA A 37 19.58 1.18 -1.30
CA ALA A 37 18.23 1.55 -0.88
C ALA A 37 18.12 2.16 0.54
N THR A 38 19.19 2.74 1.07
CA THR A 38 19.26 3.28 2.44
C THR A 38 19.22 4.80 2.48
N ARG A 39 19.08 5.43 1.32
CA ARG A 39 18.98 6.89 1.19
C ARG A 39 18.02 7.28 0.07
N PRO A 40 17.26 8.37 0.25
CA PRO A 40 16.44 8.94 -0.81
C PRO A 40 17.27 9.37 -2.03
N HIS A 41 16.70 9.32 -3.23
CA HIS A 41 17.40 9.58 -4.47
C HIS A 41 16.67 10.55 -5.40
N LYS A 42 17.35 11.62 -5.84
CA LYS A 42 16.77 12.66 -6.69
C LYS A 42 16.25 12.14 -8.04
N ALA A 43 16.92 11.16 -8.65
CA ALA A 43 16.45 10.59 -9.92
C ALA A 43 15.06 9.94 -9.80
N VAL A 44 14.70 9.42 -8.63
CA VAL A 44 13.34 8.93 -8.39
C VAL A 44 12.39 10.12 -8.38
N GLY A 45 12.73 11.18 -7.66
CA GLY A 45 11.88 12.36 -7.66
C GLY A 45 11.70 13.03 -9.03
N ASP A 46 12.72 12.97 -9.88
CA ASP A 46 12.64 13.42 -11.28
C ASP A 46 11.63 12.56 -12.09
N ARG A 47 11.54 11.24 -11.83
CA ARG A 47 10.51 10.37 -12.45
C ARG A 47 9.11 10.75 -11.97
N HIS A 48 8.95 11.02 -10.68
CA HIS A 48 7.66 11.40 -10.09
C HIS A 48 7.16 12.77 -10.56
N ARG A 49 8.03 13.76 -10.77
CA ARG A 49 7.63 15.07 -11.35
C ARG A 49 7.12 14.96 -12.78
N ASN A 50 7.61 13.98 -13.54
CA ASN A 50 7.20 13.75 -14.92
C ASN A 50 6.02 12.76 -15.05
N TYR A 51 5.54 12.22 -13.94
CA TYR A 51 4.45 11.27 -13.93
C TYR A 51 3.12 11.94 -14.28
N LYS A 52 2.39 11.33 -15.21
CA LYS A 52 1.07 11.76 -15.65
C LYS A 52 0.08 10.62 -15.47
N ARG A 53 -0.84 10.80 -14.53
CA ARG A 53 -1.94 9.88 -14.27
C ARG A 53 -2.76 9.64 -15.53
N GLY A 54 -3.10 8.38 -15.81
CA GLY A 54 -3.84 7.97 -17.02
C GLY A 54 -2.98 7.86 -18.29
N VAL A 55 -1.74 8.37 -18.27
CA VAL A 55 -0.77 8.19 -19.36
C VAL A 55 0.26 7.13 -18.98
N ASN A 56 0.84 7.26 -17.79
CA ASN A 56 1.72 6.25 -17.23
C ASN A 56 0.89 5.03 -16.82
N LYS A 57 1.38 3.83 -17.20
CA LYS A 57 0.74 2.55 -16.92
C LYS A 57 1.28 1.86 -15.66
N THR A 58 2.23 2.47 -14.97
CA THR A 58 2.82 1.95 -13.72
C THR A 58 2.25 2.72 -12.54
N HIS A 59 2.14 2.06 -11.39
CA HIS A 59 1.77 2.74 -10.16
C HIS A 59 2.91 3.66 -9.69
N PRO A 60 2.63 4.77 -8.97
CA PRO A 60 3.66 5.68 -8.49
C PRO A 60 4.76 5.00 -7.66
N PHE A 61 4.40 4.04 -6.79
CA PHE A 61 5.33 3.28 -5.94
C PHE A 61 6.27 2.35 -6.74
N GLU A 62 6.04 2.14 -8.04
CA GLU A 62 6.97 1.36 -8.89
C GLU A 62 8.10 2.22 -9.50
N LEU A 63 8.03 3.55 -9.37
CA LEU A 63 8.95 4.45 -10.06
C LEU A 63 10.34 4.55 -9.42
N GLY A 64 10.56 4.02 -8.21
CA GLY A 64 11.90 3.96 -7.61
C GLY A 64 12.71 2.72 -8.03
N ILE A 65 12.25 1.98 -9.05
CA ILE A 65 12.92 0.78 -9.56
C ILE A 65 14.39 1.07 -9.89
N GLY A 66 15.28 0.23 -9.37
CA GLY A 66 16.73 0.37 -9.52
C GLY A 66 17.40 1.32 -8.52
N PHE A 67 16.65 1.99 -7.65
CA PHE A 67 17.18 2.86 -6.59
C PHE A 67 16.78 2.38 -5.19
N TYR A 68 15.55 1.94 -5.01
CA TYR A 68 15.02 1.45 -3.73
C TYR A 68 14.83 -0.07 -3.76
N TYR A 69 14.75 -0.69 -2.57
CA TYR A 69 14.47 -2.12 -2.45
C TYR A 69 13.02 -2.34 -2.81
N GLN A 70 12.73 -3.30 -3.70
CA GLN A 70 11.38 -3.46 -4.27
C GLN A 70 10.79 -2.07 -4.59
N SER A 71 11.51 -1.28 -5.38
CA SER A 71 11.19 0.08 -5.89
C SER A 71 10.72 1.21 -4.95
N ASP A 72 10.29 0.97 -3.72
CA ASP A 72 9.80 2.01 -2.79
C ASP A 72 10.08 1.70 -1.31
N ILE A 73 10.76 0.59 -1.00
CA ILE A 73 11.16 0.28 0.37
C ILE A 73 12.55 0.87 0.65
N MET A 74 12.59 1.73 1.66
CA MET A 74 13.82 2.22 2.25
C MET A 74 14.34 1.21 3.29
N LEU A 75 15.61 0.84 3.18
CA LEU A 75 16.26 -0.12 4.07
C LEU A 75 17.04 0.57 5.18
N LYS A 76 16.98 -0.02 6.38
CA LYS A 76 17.83 0.37 7.52
C LYS A 76 19.25 -0.15 7.26
N PRO A 77 20.32 0.63 7.53
CA PRO A 77 21.70 0.18 7.34
C PRO A 77 22.04 -1.16 8.01
N SER A 78 21.42 -1.46 9.17
CA SER A 78 21.60 -2.73 9.90
C SER A 78 20.87 -3.93 9.27
N VAL A 79 19.75 -3.70 8.56
CA VAL A 79 18.97 -4.75 7.87
C VAL A 79 19.60 -5.09 6.51
N ALA A 80 20.28 -4.14 5.86
CA ALA A 80 21.12 -4.42 4.69
C ALA A 80 22.26 -5.42 5.01
N ALA A 81 22.62 -5.58 6.29
CA ALA A 81 23.62 -6.54 6.75
C ALA A 81 23.03 -7.91 7.16
N ASN A 82 21.74 -7.98 7.54
CA ASN A 82 21.08 -9.21 8.02
C ASN A 82 19.59 -9.21 7.65
N ALA A 83 19.22 -10.03 6.66
CA ALA A 83 17.86 -10.20 6.17
C ALA A 83 16.95 -10.89 7.20
N ILE A 84 16.50 -10.16 8.23
CA ILE A 84 15.39 -10.55 9.09
C ILE A 84 14.13 -9.91 8.53
N PRO A 85 13.18 -10.69 8.03
CA PRO A 85 11.93 -10.13 7.55
C PRO A 85 10.90 -10.08 8.65
N LEU A 86 10.19 -8.97 8.60
CA LEU A 86 9.66 -8.26 9.75
C LEU A 86 8.23 -8.70 10.12
N GLY A 87 7.66 -9.67 9.41
CA GLY A 87 6.26 -10.07 9.60
C GLY A 87 5.98 -10.73 10.94
N ARG A 88 6.96 -11.45 11.51
CA ARG A 88 6.79 -12.19 12.77
C ARG A 88 7.43 -11.54 14.00
N ASP A 89 8.35 -10.58 13.83
CA ASP A 89 8.99 -9.94 14.98
C ASP A 89 8.02 -8.95 15.65
N PRO A 90 7.59 -9.17 16.90
CA PRO A 90 6.71 -8.24 17.58
C PRO A 90 7.36 -6.86 17.82
N ASN A 91 8.70 -6.78 17.85
CA ASN A 91 9.41 -5.55 18.17
C ASN A 91 9.29 -4.47 17.09
N VAL A 92 9.00 -4.90 15.86
CA VAL A 92 8.84 -4.04 14.68
C VAL A 92 7.37 -3.74 14.38
N ARG A 93 6.45 -4.22 15.21
CA ARG A 93 5.04 -3.80 15.18
C ARG A 93 4.85 -2.54 16.01
N TRP A 94 3.80 -1.78 15.69
CA TRP A 94 3.37 -0.64 16.50
C TRP A 94 2.60 -1.11 17.74
N PRO A 95 3.06 -0.78 18.97
CA PRO A 95 2.39 -1.21 20.20
C PRO A 95 0.94 -0.75 20.25
N GLY A 96 0.04 -1.67 20.63
CA GLY A 96 -1.40 -1.40 20.75
C GLY A 96 -2.08 -1.04 19.42
N ALA A 97 -1.45 -1.34 18.27
CA ALA A 97 -1.91 -0.92 16.95
C ALA A 97 -2.03 0.62 16.80
N VAL A 98 -1.32 1.39 17.63
CA VAL A 98 -1.33 2.86 17.59
C VAL A 98 -0.07 3.34 16.86
N VAL A 99 -0.26 4.13 15.81
CA VAL A 99 0.80 4.71 14.98
C VAL A 99 0.76 6.24 15.14
N PRO A 100 1.55 6.80 16.05
CA PRO A 100 1.67 8.26 16.16
C PRO A 100 2.33 8.82 14.91
N TYR A 101 1.87 9.97 14.41
CA TYR A 101 2.45 10.61 13.23
C TYR A 101 2.66 12.11 13.40
N ILE A 102 3.64 12.64 12.67
CA ILE A 102 3.77 14.06 12.38
C ILE A 102 3.78 14.27 10.87
N ILE A 103 3.28 15.43 10.42
CA ILE A 103 3.37 15.86 9.02
C ILE A 103 4.33 17.04 8.97
N THR A 104 5.51 16.83 8.40
CA THR A 104 6.54 17.87 8.22
C THR A 104 6.56 18.41 6.80
N GLY A 105 6.09 17.61 5.84
CA GLY A 105 5.99 18.01 4.43
C GLY A 105 5.06 19.19 4.22
N THR A 106 5.35 19.97 3.17
CA THR A 106 4.53 21.12 2.78
C THR A 106 3.42 20.66 1.84
N PHE A 107 2.33 20.16 2.43
CA PHE A 107 1.14 19.71 1.72
C PHE A 107 0.06 20.80 1.68
N THR A 108 -0.62 20.92 0.54
CA THR A 108 -1.85 21.70 0.40
C THR A 108 -2.98 21.10 1.26
N ALA A 109 -4.05 21.86 1.49
CA ALA A 109 -5.21 21.36 2.23
C ALA A 109 -5.86 20.13 1.57
N ALA A 110 -5.89 20.09 0.24
CA ALA A 110 -6.43 18.96 -0.52
C ALA A 110 -5.55 17.71 -0.35
N GLU A 111 -4.23 17.85 -0.41
CA GLU A 111 -3.29 16.75 -0.21
C GLU A 111 -3.32 16.22 1.24
N LYS A 112 -3.42 17.10 2.24
CA LYS A 112 -3.66 16.69 3.63
C LYS A 112 -4.95 15.90 3.78
N THR A 113 -6.01 16.30 3.06
CA THR A 113 -7.28 15.57 3.07
C THR A 113 -7.10 14.14 2.53
N ILE A 114 -6.33 13.96 1.45
CA ILE A 114 -6.02 12.63 0.90
C ILE A 114 -5.27 11.77 1.91
N ILE A 115 -4.27 12.33 2.60
CA ILE A 115 -3.51 11.62 3.64
C ILE A 115 -4.44 11.16 4.76
N LEU A 116 -5.31 12.05 5.25
CA LEU A 116 -6.27 11.73 6.30
C LEU A 116 -7.32 10.70 5.84
N GLN A 117 -7.77 10.76 4.59
CA GLN A 117 -8.68 9.77 4.01
C GLN A 117 -8.03 8.38 3.92
N ALA A 118 -6.75 8.30 3.55
CA ALA A 118 -6.01 7.03 3.56
C ALA A 118 -5.90 6.47 4.98
N MET A 119 -5.58 7.30 5.99
CA MET A 119 -5.57 6.89 7.40
C MET A 119 -6.97 6.44 7.89
N GLN A 120 -8.04 7.07 7.38
CA GLN A 120 -9.41 6.73 7.72
C GLN A 120 -9.77 5.31 7.26
N GLN A 121 -9.29 4.84 6.11
CA GLN A 121 -9.51 3.46 5.65
C GLN A 121 -9.05 2.42 6.68
N TYR A 122 -7.91 2.66 7.34
CA TYR A 122 -7.44 1.80 8.43
C TYR A 122 -8.36 1.86 9.65
N THR A 123 -8.81 3.05 10.02
CA THR A 123 -9.66 3.27 11.19
C THR A 123 -11.03 2.61 11.02
N ASP A 124 -11.60 2.67 9.82
CA ASP A 124 -12.92 2.12 9.50
C ASP A 124 -12.93 0.59 9.43
N ASN A 125 -11.81 -0.02 9.02
CA ASN A 125 -11.78 -1.44 8.68
C ASN A 125 -10.92 -2.31 9.62
N THR A 126 -10.12 -1.69 10.49
CA THR A 126 -9.17 -2.39 11.36
C THR A 126 -9.10 -1.78 12.76
N CYS A 127 -8.30 -2.36 13.65
CA CYS A 127 -7.97 -1.77 14.95
C CYS A 127 -6.77 -0.80 14.90
N VAL A 128 -6.09 -0.64 13.77
CA VAL A 128 -4.95 0.28 13.64
C VAL A 128 -5.43 1.73 13.74
N ARG A 129 -4.75 2.55 14.53
CA ARG A 129 -5.09 3.96 14.76
C ARG A 129 -3.89 4.85 14.48
N PHE A 130 -3.99 5.65 13.42
CA PHE A 130 -3.07 6.77 13.20
C PHE A 130 -3.49 7.95 14.06
N ILE A 131 -2.60 8.43 14.93
CA ILE A 131 -2.91 9.55 15.83
C ILE A 131 -1.90 10.69 15.66
N PRO A 132 -2.33 11.97 15.69
CA PRO A 132 -1.39 13.07 15.78
C PRO A 132 -0.49 12.88 17.00
N ARG A 133 0.82 12.92 16.79
CA ARG A 133 1.78 12.74 17.87
C ARG A 133 1.68 13.91 18.85
N THR A 134 1.72 13.57 20.14
CA THR A 134 1.92 14.52 21.25
C THR A 134 3.24 14.22 21.96
N THR A 135 3.25 13.21 22.83
CA THR A 135 4.38 12.85 23.69
C THR A 135 5.01 11.50 23.36
N GLN A 136 4.45 10.76 22.38
CA GLN A 136 4.91 9.42 22.06
C GLN A 136 6.37 9.46 21.57
N ALA A 137 7.19 8.53 22.06
CA ALA A 137 8.62 8.47 21.77
C ALA A 137 8.88 8.07 20.30
N ASN A 138 8.15 7.06 19.80
CA ASN A 138 8.22 6.63 18.41
C ASN A 138 6.99 7.07 17.63
N PHE A 139 7.21 7.49 16.39
CA PHE A 139 6.20 8.01 15.49
C PHE A 139 6.69 7.95 14.06
N ILE A 140 5.79 8.00 13.08
CA ILE A 140 6.13 8.19 11.68
C ILE A 140 6.23 9.68 11.34
N THR A 141 7.23 10.05 10.56
CA THR A 141 7.32 11.37 9.93
C THR A 141 6.81 11.26 8.50
N ILE A 142 5.84 12.09 8.15
CA ILE A 142 5.27 12.18 6.79
C ILE A 142 5.80 13.45 6.13
N ASP A 143 6.52 13.28 5.03
CA ASP A 143 7.16 14.35 4.26
C ASP A 143 6.81 14.25 2.76
N ASN A 144 7.18 15.26 1.98
CA ASN A 144 7.01 15.30 0.52
C ASN A 144 8.26 15.78 -0.22
N SER A 145 9.44 15.38 0.25
CA SER A 145 10.70 15.61 -0.46
C SER A 145 10.67 15.04 -1.88
N ASP A 146 11.42 15.66 -2.78
CA ASP A 146 11.53 15.32 -4.21
C ASP A 146 12.31 13.99 -4.45
N THR A 147 11.79 12.89 -3.91
CA THR A 147 12.46 11.58 -3.86
C THR A 147 11.50 10.40 -4.03
N GLY A 148 10.25 10.64 -4.44
CA GLY A 148 9.25 9.64 -4.81
C GLY A 148 8.25 9.26 -3.74
N CYS A 149 7.56 8.14 -3.93
CA CYS A 149 6.80 7.49 -2.87
C CYS A 149 7.71 6.42 -2.26
N TRP A 150 7.89 6.44 -0.94
CA TRP A 150 8.63 5.38 -0.25
C TRP A 150 8.38 5.39 1.26
N SER A 151 8.63 4.24 1.88
CA SER A 151 8.46 4.03 3.31
C SER A 151 9.48 3.01 3.85
N TYR A 152 9.70 3.05 5.16
CA TYR A 152 10.37 1.94 5.85
C TYR A 152 9.33 0.89 6.23
N VAL A 153 9.75 -0.38 6.28
CA VAL A 153 8.85 -1.45 6.74
C VAL A 153 8.85 -1.58 8.26
N GLY A 154 7.67 -1.39 8.85
CA GLY A 154 7.41 -1.54 10.28
C GLY A 154 8.06 -0.47 11.16
N ARG A 155 7.82 -0.58 12.47
CA ARG A 155 8.33 0.34 13.49
C ARG A 155 9.83 0.14 13.73
N SER A 156 10.51 1.25 13.92
CA SER A 156 11.86 1.37 14.47
C SER A 156 11.85 2.09 15.82
N LEU A 157 12.77 1.73 16.71
CA LEU A 157 13.02 2.50 17.93
C LEU A 157 13.78 3.81 17.64
N ASP A 158 14.47 3.88 16.52
CA ASP A 158 15.09 5.09 15.99
C ASP A 158 14.16 5.70 14.92
N ASN A 159 13.65 6.90 15.20
CA ASN A 159 12.70 7.60 14.34
C ASN A 159 13.27 8.05 13.00
N THR A 160 14.60 8.06 12.82
CA THR A 160 15.20 8.28 11.49
C THR A 160 14.80 7.20 10.49
N TYR A 161 14.36 6.03 10.97
CA TYR A 161 13.85 4.91 10.18
C TYR A 161 12.33 4.70 10.31
N ASN A 162 11.58 5.71 10.74
CA ASN A 162 10.12 5.75 10.74
C ASN A 162 9.65 6.91 9.85
N HIS A 163 9.88 6.79 8.55
CA HIS A 163 9.64 7.87 7.61
C HIS A 163 8.81 7.38 6.43
N VAL A 164 7.90 8.24 5.98
CA VAL A 164 7.04 8.04 4.81
C VAL A 164 7.17 9.29 3.94
N ASN A 165 7.64 9.13 2.70
CA ASN A 165 7.73 10.22 1.75
C ASN A 165 6.63 10.08 0.70
N LEU A 166 5.87 11.16 0.50
CA LEU A 166 4.75 11.20 -0.43
C LEU A 166 4.95 12.40 -1.37
N GLN A 167 5.77 12.25 -2.39
CA GLN A 167 6.05 13.33 -3.33
C GLN A 167 4.83 13.69 -4.21
N ASN A 168 4.57 14.99 -4.30
CA ASN A 168 3.50 15.53 -5.13
C ASN A 168 3.95 15.64 -6.61
N PRO A 169 3.05 15.49 -7.59
CA PRO A 169 1.63 15.16 -7.45
C PRO A 169 1.35 13.64 -7.46
N SER A 170 2.32 12.81 -7.83
CA SER A 170 2.06 11.41 -8.18
C SER A 170 1.68 10.53 -6.99
N CYS A 171 2.25 10.79 -5.80
CA CYS A 171 1.92 10.02 -4.59
C CYS A 171 0.57 10.41 -3.95
N MET A 172 -0.10 11.44 -4.48
CA MET A 172 -1.32 12.02 -3.89
C MET A 172 -2.58 11.30 -4.38
N THR A 173 -2.66 9.99 -4.09
CA THR A 173 -3.92 9.24 -4.09
C THR A 173 -4.11 8.49 -2.80
N THR A 174 -5.38 8.22 -2.47
CA THR A 174 -5.73 7.49 -1.26
C THR A 174 -5.08 6.11 -1.22
N GLY A 175 -4.99 5.37 -2.34
CA GLY A 175 -4.34 4.07 -2.35
C GLY A 175 -2.83 4.13 -2.31
N THR A 176 -2.16 5.09 -2.98
CA THR A 176 -0.71 5.24 -2.84
C THR A 176 -0.33 5.66 -1.42
N VAL A 177 -1.07 6.58 -0.79
CA VAL A 177 -0.81 6.89 0.62
C VAL A 177 -1.10 5.67 1.51
N ALA A 178 -2.19 4.94 1.26
CA ALA A 178 -2.50 3.72 2.01
C ALA A 178 -1.39 2.67 1.87
N HIS A 179 -0.82 2.48 0.68
CA HIS A 179 0.30 1.58 0.40
C HIS A 179 1.52 1.89 1.29
N GLU A 180 1.97 3.14 1.28
CA GLU A 180 3.15 3.56 2.04
C GLU A 180 2.94 3.49 3.56
N LEU A 181 1.70 3.76 4.01
CA LEU A 181 1.30 3.53 5.39
C LEU A 181 1.26 2.03 5.73
N MET A 182 0.93 1.16 4.77
CA MET A 182 0.90 -0.29 4.97
C MET A 182 2.32 -0.85 5.13
N HIS A 183 3.29 -0.31 4.38
CA HIS A 183 4.71 -0.52 4.65
C HIS A 183 5.08 -0.08 6.07
N ALA A 184 4.69 1.13 6.48
CA ALA A 184 5.04 1.67 7.80
C ALA A 184 4.50 0.83 8.97
N ILE A 185 3.43 0.05 8.76
CA ILE A 185 2.89 -0.89 9.76
C ILE A 185 3.40 -2.33 9.62
N GLY A 186 4.26 -2.63 8.64
CA GLY A 186 5.05 -3.87 8.59
C GLY A 186 4.78 -4.81 7.43
N PHE A 187 4.05 -4.40 6.40
CA PHE A 187 3.78 -5.23 5.23
C PHE A 187 4.82 -5.02 4.12
N TYR A 188 5.14 -6.10 3.43
CA TYR A 188 5.89 -6.09 2.17
C TYR A 188 4.93 -6.29 1.00
N HIS A 189 5.46 -6.27 -0.22
CA HIS A 189 4.66 -6.46 -1.42
C HIS A 189 4.08 -7.88 -1.56
N GLU A 190 2.85 -7.96 -2.06
CA GLU A 190 2.10 -9.19 -2.30
C GLU A 190 2.86 -10.14 -3.25
N PHE A 191 3.51 -9.61 -4.29
CA PHE A 191 4.25 -10.41 -5.27
C PHE A 191 5.56 -11.02 -4.72
N THR A 192 5.93 -10.69 -3.48
CA THR A 192 7.11 -11.25 -2.80
C THR A 192 6.73 -12.37 -1.84
N ARG A 193 5.45 -12.75 -1.75
CA ARG A 193 5.02 -13.87 -0.91
C ARG A 193 5.75 -15.18 -1.24
N PRO A 194 5.96 -16.05 -0.24
CA PRO A 194 6.60 -17.35 -0.46
C PRO A 194 5.87 -18.27 -1.45
N ASP A 195 4.54 -18.18 -1.52
CA ASP A 195 3.65 -18.93 -2.41
C ASP A 195 3.42 -18.24 -3.77
N ARG A 196 4.03 -17.08 -4.05
CA ARG A 196 3.71 -16.29 -5.25
C ARG A 196 3.92 -17.02 -6.58
N ASP A 197 4.83 -18.00 -6.66
CA ASP A 197 5.08 -18.75 -7.90
C ASP A 197 3.89 -19.64 -8.32
N ASP A 198 2.90 -19.85 -7.45
CA ASP A 198 1.63 -20.51 -7.83
C ASP A 198 0.66 -19.54 -8.55
N TRP A 199 0.96 -18.24 -8.53
CA TRP A 199 0.08 -17.15 -8.96
C TRP A 199 0.70 -16.26 -10.03
N VAL A 200 2.00 -15.97 -9.95
CA VAL A 200 2.72 -15.16 -10.93
C VAL A 200 4.04 -15.79 -11.32
N SER A 201 4.42 -15.62 -12.58
CA SER A 201 5.79 -15.83 -13.05
C SER A 201 6.48 -14.50 -13.30
N ILE A 202 7.77 -14.41 -12.97
CA ILE A 202 8.60 -13.23 -13.26
C ILE A 202 9.40 -13.47 -14.54
N ASP A 203 9.11 -12.71 -15.60
CA ASP A 203 9.91 -12.66 -16.82
C ASP A 203 11.00 -11.59 -16.69
N THR A 204 12.20 -12.02 -16.27
CA THR A 204 13.35 -11.13 -16.17
C THR A 204 13.85 -10.65 -17.54
N GLY A 205 13.52 -11.34 -18.64
CA GLY A 205 13.88 -10.94 -20.00
C GLY A 205 13.15 -9.66 -20.45
N ALA A 206 12.00 -9.36 -19.84
CA ALA A 206 11.24 -8.14 -20.10
C ALA A 206 11.81 -6.88 -19.42
N LEU A 207 12.80 -7.03 -18.52
CA LEU A 207 13.51 -5.90 -17.92
C LEU A 207 14.45 -5.24 -18.94
N LEU A 208 14.74 -3.95 -18.74
CA LEU A 208 15.86 -3.30 -19.43
C LEU A 208 17.16 -4.10 -19.20
N THR A 209 18.00 -4.23 -20.23
CA THR A 209 19.23 -5.05 -20.19
C THR A 209 20.08 -4.82 -18.94
N GLN A 210 20.22 -3.57 -18.51
CA GLN A 210 20.97 -3.16 -17.33
C GLN A 210 20.41 -3.70 -15.98
N TYR A 211 19.15 -4.13 -15.97
CA TYR A 211 18.45 -4.70 -14.82
C TYR A 211 18.33 -6.23 -14.89
N GLN A 212 18.79 -6.86 -15.97
CA GLN A 212 18.78 -8.32 -16.13
C GLN A 212 19.95 -8.97 -15.37
N THR A 213 20.02 -8.75 -14.05
CA THR A 213 21.05 -9.34 -13.18
C THR A 213 20.41 -10.05 -11.99
N THR A 214 21.04 -11.12 -11.49
CA THR A 214 20.58 -11.81 -10.28
C THR A 214 20.46 -10.86 -9.10
N ALA A 215 21.42 -9.95 -8.95
CA ALA A 215 21.40 -8.93 -7.90
C ALA A 215 20.16 -8.04 -7.94
N PHE A 216 19.80 -7.57 -9.14
CA PHE A 216 18.61 -6.75 -9.34
C PHE A 216 17.33 -7.54 -9.07
N TYR A 217 17.27 -8.79 -9.55
CA TYR A 217 16.16 -9.69 -9.29
C TYR A 217 16.01 -9.95 -7.78
N ASP A 218 17.08 -10.28 -7.07
CA ASP A 218 17.05 -10.54 -5.63
C ASP A 218 16.59 -9.32 -4.83
N ALA A 219 16.94 -8.12 -5.30
CA ALA A 219 16.57 -6.85 -4.69
C ALA A 219 15.11 -6.43 -4.92
N ASN A 220 14.49 -6.87 -6.02
CA ASN A 220 13.19 -6.31 -6.43
C ASN A 220 12.11 -7.36 -6.64
N PHE A 221 12.46 -8.63 -6.87
CA PHE A 221 11.54 -9.69 -7.31
C PHE A 221 11.73 -11.03 -6.61
N ALA A 222 12.75 -11.19 -5.77
CA ALA A 222 12.89 -12.41 -4.98
C ALA A 222 11.75 -12.55 -3.96
N LYS A 223 11.34 -13.79 -3.77
CA LYS A 223 10.36 -14.17 -2.76
C LYS A 223 10.97 -14.10 -1.37
N MET A 224 10.15 -13.73 -0.40
CA MET A 224 10.37 -14.02 1.00
C MET A 224 10.21 -15.52 1.24
N SER A 225 10.87 -16.08 2.26
CA SER A 225 10.65 -17.45 2.69
C SER A 225 9.49 -17.57 3.69
N TYR A 226 9.01 -18.79 3.96
CA TYR A 226 7.98 -19.03 4.99
C TYR A 226 8.44 -18.73 6.42
N ALA A 227 9.74 -18.56 6.65
CA ALA A 227 10.26 -18.07 7.94
C ALA A 227 10.15 -16.54 8.07
N GLN A 228 9.97 -15.87 6.94
CA GLN A 228 10.10 -14.43 6.76
C GLN A 228 8.73 -13.74 6.58
N ALA A 229 7.75 -14.45 6.02
CA ALA A 229 6.40 -13.98 5.80
C ALA A 229 5.38 -14.95 6.40
N GLU A 230 4.31 -14.40 6.97
CA GLU A 230 3.15 -15.14 7.44
C GLU A 230 1.97 -14.85 6.52
N LEU A 231 1.31 -15.90 6.02
CA LEU A 231 0.23 -15.77 5.03
C LEU A 231 -1.15 -15.64 5.69
N TYR A 232 -1.26 -15.98 6.97
CA TYR A 232 -2.51 -15.90 7.75
C TYR A 232 -3.69 -16.70 7.17
N GLY A 233 -3.41 -17.67 6.28
CA GLY A 233 -4.44 -18.38 5.52
C GLY A 233 -5.18 -17.53 4.48
N ILE A 234 -4.67 -16.33 4.18
CA ILE A 234 -5.28 -15.40 3.22
C ILE A 234 -4.76 -15.73 1.81
N PRO A 235 -5.66 -15.96 0.84
CA PRO A 235 -5.27 -16.27 -0.53
C PRO A 235 -4.56 -15.08 -1.18
N TYR A 236 -3.67 -15.38 -2.13
CA TYR A 236 -3.01 -14.37 -2.94
C TYR A 236 -4.02 -13.50 -3.68
N TYR A 237 -3.81 -12.19 -3.72
CA TYR A 237 -4.71 -11.28 -4.41
C TYR A 237 -4.00 -10.32 -5.36
N TYR A 238 -4.16 -10.52 -6.66
CA TYR A 238 -3.58 -9.68 -7.71
C TYR A 238 -3.96 -8.20 -7.59
N GLY A 239 -5.14 -7.89 -7.05
CA GLY A 239 -5.61 -6.52 -6.90
C GLY A 239 -5.19 -5.83 -5.60
N SER A 240 -4.40 -6.47 -4.74
CA SER A 240 -3.95 -5.89 -3.46
C SER A 240 -3.30 -4.51 -3.67
N VAL A 241 -3.49 -3.58 -2.74
CA VAL A 241 -2.78 -2.29 -2.80
C VAL A 241 -1.27 -2.50 -2.73
N MET A 242 -0.80 -3.61 -2.15
CA MET A 242 0.61 -4.00 -2.03
C MET A 242 1.12 -4.82 -3.22
N HIS A 243 0.34 -4.93 -4.29
CA HIS A 243 0.78 -5.60 -5.51
C HIS A 243 1.23 -4.56 -6.55
N TYR A 244 2.34 -4.82 -7.22
CA TYR A 244 2.77 -4.06 -8.40
C TYR A 244 1.88 -4.29 -9.61
N SER A 245 2.00 -3.46 -10.63
CA SER A 245 1.44 -3.74 -11.95
C SER A 245 2.00 -5.05 -12.55
N ASN A 246 1.28 -5.63 -13.51
CA ASN A 246 1.72 -6.85 -14.19
C ASN A 246 2.83 -6.57 -15.22
N ARG A 247 3.11 -5.30 -15.54
CA ARG A 247 4.01 -4.93 -16.63
C ARG A 247 5.32 -4.34 -16.10
N PRO A 248 6.44 -4.55 -16.83
CA PRO A 248 6.57 -5.44 -17.98
C PRO A 248 6.85 -6.90 -17.58
N VAL A 249 6.96 -7.22 -16.28
CA VAL A 249 7.69 -8.41 -15.81
C VAL A 249 6.85 -9.52 -15.19
N MET A 250 5.57 -9.30 -14.91
CA MET A 250 4.75 -10.24 -14.13
C MET A 250 3.59 -10.80 -14.95
N ASN A 251 3.55 -12.13 -15.10
CA ASN A 251 2.44 -12.80 -15.79
C ASN A 251 1.59 -13.58 -14.79
N ASN A 252 0.27 -13.50 -14.86
CA ASN A 252 -0.62 -14.31 -14.03
C ASN A 252 -0.67 -15.76 -14.52
N LEU A 253 -0.58 -16.69 -13.58
CA LEU A 253 -0.72 -18.14 -13.81
C LEU A 253 -2.15 -18.64 -13.52
N LYS A 254 -2.96 -17.82 -12.84
CA LYS A 254 -4.39 -18.07 -12.59
C LYS A 254 -5.24 -17.02 -13.31
N PRO A 255 -6.54 -17.29 -13.56
CA PRO A 255 -7.42 -16.32 -14.23
C PRO A 255 -7.46 -14.98 -13.50
N TRP A 256 -7.07 -13.93 -14.21
CA TRP A 256 -7.17 -12.53 -13.78
C TRP A 256 -7.41 -11.67 -15.03
N THR A 257 -8.18 -10.60 -14.89
CA THR A 257 -8.43 -9.64 -15.96
C THR A 257 -8.07 -8.25 -15.48
N GLY A 258 -7.34 -7.51 -16.32
CA GLY A 258 -6.86 -6.17 -16.00
C GLY A 258 -5.41 -6.17 -15.52
N ASP A 259 -5.00 -5.03 -14.99
CA ASP A 259 -3.68 -4.87 -14.37
C ASP A 259 -3.69 -5.47 -12.95
N PHE A 260 -2.50 -5.69 -12.41
CA PHE A 260 -2.32 -6.01 -11.00
C PHE A 260 -2.14 -4.72 -10.19
N GLY A 261 -2.31 -4.84 -8.88
CA GLY A 261 -2.24 -3.71 -7.97
C GLY A 261 -3.44 -2.77 -8.10
N ASN A 262 -3.53 -1.85 -7.16
CA ASN A 262 -4.40 -0.69 -7.28
C ASN A 262 -3.80 0.48 -6.49
N ASP A 263 -4.12 1.72 -6.89
CA ASP A 263 -3.74 2.94 -6.18
C ASP A 263 -4.96 3.72 -5.65
N ILE A 264 -6.05 2.98 -5.39
CA ILE A 264 -7.35 3.50 -4.98
C ILE A 264 -7.60 3.31 -3.48
N THR A 265 -7.47 2.07 -2.97
CA THR A 265 -7.91 1.71 -1.62
C THR A 265 -7.27 0.41 -1.11
N LEU A 266 -7.25 0.23 0.21
CA LEU A 266 -7.09 -1.08 0.82
C LEU A 266 -8.17 -2.04 0.32
N THR A 267 -7.76 -3.28 0.01
CA THR A 267 -8.66 -4.35 -0.41
C THR A 267 -9.04 -5.24 0.76
N ALA A 268 -10.07 -6.09 0.60
CA ALA A 268 -10.49 -6.99 1.67
C ALA A 268 -9.37 -7.92 2.17
N PRO A 269 -8.54 -8.54 1.30
CA PRO A 269 -7.36 -9.29 1.75
C PRO A 269 -6.34 -8.45 2.53
N ASP A 270 -6.10 -7.19 2.12
CA ASP A 270 -5.20 -6.28 2.84
C ASP A 270 -5.71 -6.02 4.27
N ILE A 271 -7.01 -5.71 4.39
CA ILE A 271 -7.69 -5.48 5.67
C ILE A 271 -7.63 -6.72 6.57
N LEU A 272 -7.88 -7.91 6.02
CA LEU A 272 -7.80 -9.17 6.77
C LEU A 272 -6.38 -9.41 7.29
N ALA A 273 -5.36 -9.15 6.48
CA ALA A 273 -3.97 -9.34 6.87
C ALA A 273 -3.57 -8.38 8.00
N ILE A 274 -4.00 -7.11 7.93
CA ILE A 274 -3.81 -6.13 9.00
C ILE A 274 -4.51 -6.59 10.29
N ASN A 275 -5.76 -7.03 10.20
CA ASN A 275 -6.53 -7.49 11.35
C ASN A 275 -5.91 -8.71 12.01
N TYR A 276 -5.40 -9.67 11.24
CA TYR A 276 -4.69 -10.80 11.81
C TYR A 276 -3.41 -10.36 12.53
N MET A 277 -2.64 -9.46 11.91
CA MET A 277 -1.38 -9.00 12.47
C MET A 277 -1.55 -8.18 13.76
N TYR A 278 -2.57 -7.32 13.84
CA TYR A 278 -2.72 -6.32 14.89
C TYR A 278 -3.89 -6.55 15.86
N CYS A 279 -4.99 -7.17 15.41
CA CYS A 279 -6.27 -7.09 16.09
C CYS A 279 -6.71 -8.38 16.79
N ASN A 280 -6.11 -9.53 16.43
CA ASN A 280 -6.40 -10.82 17.06
C ASN A 280 -5.94 -10.94 18.53
N GLY A 281 -5.40 -9.86 19.13
CA GLY A 281 -5.05 -9.76 20.54
C GLY A 281 -5.93 -8.79 21.35
N THR A 282 -6.94 -8.16 20.75
CA THR A 282 -7.86 -7.28 21.48
C THR A 282 -9.08 -8.09 21.92
N THR A 283 -8.99 -8.75 23.07
CA THR A 283 -10.20 -9.03 23.85
C THR A 283 -10.79 -7.67 24.20
N THR A 284 -11.75 -7.21 23.39
CA THR A 284 -12.58 -6.07 23.77
C THR A 284 -13.34 -6.51 25.01
N THR A 285 -12.88 -6.08 26.18
CA THR A 285 -13.75 -6.05 27.36
C THR A 285 -14.84 -5.04 27.04
N THR A 286 -15.89 -5.50 26.36
CA THR A 286 -17.13 -4.77 26.26
C THR A 286 -17.70 -4.77 27.66
N THR A 287 -17.37 -3.75 28.44
CA THR A 287 -18.14 -3.41 29.63
C THR A 287 -19.51 -2.99 29.12
N THR A 288 -20.43 -3.96 29.05
CA THR A 288 -21.84 -3.72 28.82
C THR A 288 -22.37 -2.96 30.02
N THR A 289 -22.30 -1.63 29.95
CA THR A 289 -23.08 -0.77 30.84
C THR A 289 -24.54 -0.99 30.51
N THR A 290 -25.19 -1.87 31.26
CA THR A 290 -26.63 -2.08 31.20
C THR A 290 -27.29 -0.84 31.79
N THR A 291 -27.74 0.08 30.94
CA THR A 291 -28.62 1.17 31.37
C THR A 291 -30.01 0.60 31.56
N THR A 292 -30.38 0.32 32.81
CA THR A 292 -31.75 -0.03 33.19
C THR A 292 -32.65 1.19 33.00
N THR A 293 -33.46 1.20 31.94
CA THR A 293 -34.53 2.19 31.76
C THR A 293 -35.76 1.75 32.55
N THR A 294 -35.95 2.31 33.75
CA THR A 294 -37.20 2.16 34.51
C THR A 294 -38.32 2.87 33.77
N THR A 295 -39.26 2.10 33.21
CA THR A 295 -40.45 2.65 32.56
C THR A 295 -41.60 2.65 33.56
N THR A 296 -42.02 3.83 34.02
CA THR A 296 -43.19 3.99 34.89
C THR A 296 -44.46 3.84 34.06
N ALA A 297 -45.27 2.83 34.37
CA ALA A 297 -46.54 2.57 33.68
C ALA A 297 -47.60 3.61 34.08
N VAL A 298 -48.19 4.28 33.09
CA VAL A 298 -49.38 5.12 33.25
C VAL A 298 -50.62 4.24 33.04
N ALA A 299 -51.47 4.16 34.06
CA ALA A 299 -52.72 3.42 34.01
C ALA A 299 -53.72 4.10 33.06
N THR A 300 -54.22 3.36 32.07
CA THR A 300 -55.27 3.82 31.16
C THR A 300 -56.54 2.99 31.43
N THR A 301 -57.63 3.68 31.79
CA THR A 301 -58.95 3.12 32.05
C THR A 301 -59.63 2.70 30.74
N ILE A 302 -60.11 1.45 30.68
CA ILE A 302 -60.78 0.87 29.52
C ILE A 302 -62.30 1.11 29.63
N ALA A 303 -62.89 1.73 28.62
CA ALA A 303 -64.34 1.73 28.39
C ALA A 303 -64.73 0.53 27.48
N PRO A 304 -65.86 -0.14 27.72
CA PRO A 304 -66.22 -1.35 26.99
C PRO A 304 -66.83 -1.04 25.62
N ARG A 305 -66.31 -1.66 24.56
CA ARG A 305 -66.89 -1.59 23.21
C ARG A 305 -67.63 -2.88 22.87
N THR A 306 -68.84 -2.68 22.37
CA THR A 306 -69.84 -3.66 21.98
C THR A 306 -69.41 -4.55 20.80
N THR A 307 -69.84 -5.80 20.86
CA THR A 307 -69.63 -6.87 19.88
C THR A 307 -70.54 -6.75 18.66
N THR A 308 -69.97 -6.88 17.46
CA THR A 308 -70.71 -7.29 16.24
C THR A 308 -69.96 -8.39 15.50
N LYS A 309 -70.74 -9.39 15.06
CA LYS A 309 -70.32 -10.70 14.54
C LYS A 309 -69.78 -10.64 13.10
N ARG A 310 -68.96 -11.65 12.82
CA ARG A 310 -68.29 -12.04 11.57
C ARG A 310 -69.18 -12.09 10.33
N THR A 311 -68.52 -11.88 9.19
CA THR A 311 -68.71 -12.70 7.98
C THR A 311 -67.37 -12.92 7.30
N ARG A 312 -66.98 -14.19 7.10
CA ARG A 312 -65.89 -14.60 6.21
C ARG A 312 -66.50 -14.87 4.84
N PHE A 313 -65.92 -14.29 3.80
CA PHE A 313 -66.09 -14.77 2.42
C PHE A 313 -64.73 -15.21 1.89
N CYS A 314 -64.71 -16.42 1.34
CA CYS A 314 -63.59 -17.05 0.65
C CYS A 314 -63.93 -17.00 -0.85
N VAL A 315 -63.03 -16.48 -1.69
CA VAL A 315 -63.10 -16.64 -3.15
C VAL A 315 -61.68 -16.84 -3.70
N LEU A 316 -61.42 -18.09 -4.09
CA LEU A 316 -60.60 -18.63 -5.19
C LEU A 316 -59.24 -18.00 -5.58
N SER A 317 -58.24 -18.88 -5.46
CA SER A 317 -56.96 -19.03 -6.18
C SER A 317 -56.99 -18.71 -7.68
N PHE A 318 -55.92 -18.08 -8.20
CA PHE A 318 -55.11 -18.58 -9.34
C PHE A 318 -53.79 -17.76 -9.49
N ASN A 319 -52.66 -18.46 -9.63
CA ASN A 319 -51.29 -18.00 -9.95
C ASN A 319 -50.64 -16.95 -9.03
N GLY A 320 -50.36 -17.27 -7.77
CA GLY A 320 -49.14 -18.01 -7.49
C GLY A 320 -47.97 -17.06 -7.21
N VAL A 321 -47.91 -16.60 -5.95
CA VAL A 321 -46.74 -16.05 -5.24
C VAL A 321 -46.34 -14.60 -5.57
N CYS A 322 -46.79 -13.72 -4.67
CA CYS A 322 -46.08 -12.51 -4.26
C CYS A 322 -45.26 -12.89 -3.01
N LEU A 323 -43.94 -12.74 -3.05
CA LEU A 323 -43.08 -12.84 -1.87
C LEU A 323 -42.14 -11.63 -1.84
N ILE A 324 -42.59 -10.64 -1.06
CA ILE A 324 -41.76 -9.68 -0.36
C ILE A 324 -41.31 -10.37 0.93
N TYR A 325 -40.01 -10.44 1.18
CA TYR A 325 -39.41 -10.55 2.51
C TYR A 325 -38.24 -9.54 2.52
N MET A 326 -38.33 -8.47 3.32
CA MET A 326 -37.85 -8.39 4.72
C MET A 326 -36.36 -8.62 4.83
#